data_AF-A0A8X7TPG8-F1
#
_entry.id   AF-A0A8X7TPG8-F1
#
_cell.length_a   1.000
_cell.length_b   1.000
_cell.length_c   1.000
_cell.angle_alpha   90.00
_cell.angle_beta   90.00
_cell.angle_gamma   90.00
#
_symmetry.space_group_name_H-M   'P 1'
#
loop_
_entity.id
_entity.type
_entity.pdbx_description
1 polymer ?
#
loop_
_entity_poly.entity_id
_entity_poly.type
_entity_poly.pdbx_seq_one_letter_code
_entity_poly.pdbx_strand_id
1 'polypeptide(L)'
;MYKLKYEAPGAIELGKRVKELLMGEGGMKRVDEDKNRGLDHGAWVPLMLMYPEADMPVCQLSVQSSQSGTYHYNMGKSLAPLKDEGVLIIGSGSATHNLRKLDFNITNGSAVPWALAFDHWLRDSLLQGRAAGKQESIRQTAGSCLVRPARFNQRKRQLCATMS
;
A
#
# COMPACT_ATOMS: atom_id res chain seq x y z
N MET A 1 -1.38 -16.75 18.16
CA MET A 1 -0.95 -16.01 16.96
C MET A 1 -1.17 -16.89 15.74
N TYR A 2 -1.82 -16.36 14.70
CA TYR A 2 -2.41 -17.12 13.60
C TYR A 2 -1.38 -17.98 12.85
N LYS A 3 -1.71 -19.27 12.64
CA LYS A 3 -0.87 -20.30 12.00
C LYS A 3 -0.89 -20.26 10.46
N LEU A 4 -1.49 -19.23 9.87
CA LEU A 4 -1.61 -19.08 8.42
C LEU A 4 -0.29 -18.55 7.85
N LYS A 5 0.28 -19.29 6.91
CA LYS A 5 1.46 -18.89 6.14
C LYS A 5 1.03 -18.68 4.68
N TYR A 6 1.45 -17.56 4.10
CA TYR A 6 1.31 -17.29 2.68
C TYR A 6 2.70 -17.37 2.06
N GLU A 7 3.00 -18.49 1.39
CA GLU A 7 4.35 -18.83 0.92
C GLU A 7 4.62 -18.33 -0.50
N ALA A 8 4.40 -17.03 -0.71
CA ALA A 8 4.72 -16.41 -2.00
C ALA A 8 6.24 -16.35 -2.24
N PRO A 9 6.71 -16.57 -3.48
CA PRO A 9 8.12 -16.44 -3.81
C PRO A 9 8.60 -15.00 -3.60
N GLY A 10 9.81 -14.82 -3.07
CA GLY A 10 10.39 -13.49 -2.89
C GLY A 10 10.77 -12.84 -4.23
N ALA A 11 10.32 -11.62 -4.47
CA ALA A 11 10.69 -10.84 -5.66
C ALA A 11 12.00 -10.05 -5.41
N ILE A 12 13.14 -10.74 -5.40
CA ILE A 12 14.46 -10.16 -5.07
C ILE A 12 14.84 -9.02 -6.02
N GLU A 13 14.69 -9.22 -7.33
CA GLU A 13 15.03 -8.19 -8.32
C GLU A 13 14.10 -6.97 -8.23
N LEU A 14 12.83 -7.19 -7.85
CA LEU A 14 11.91 -6.08 -7.56
C LEU A 14 12.39 -5.28 -6.35
N GLY A 15 12.85 -5.95 -5.29
CA GLY A 15 13.38 -5.28 -4.09
C GLY A 15 14.57 -4.37 -4.41
N LYS A 16 15.51 -4.83 -5.26
CA LYS A 16 16.62 -4.00 -5.75
C LYS A 16 16.12 -2.80 -6.55
N ARG A 17 15.18 -3.03 -7.47
CA ARG A 17 14.60 -1.98 -8.30
C ARG A 17 13.87 -0.92 -7.47
N VAL A 18 13.10 -1.34 -6.48
CA VAL A 18 12.44 -0.44 -5.51
C VAL A 18 13.50 0.39 -4.79
N LYS A 19 14.56 -0.22 -4.27
CA LYS A 19 15.65 0.49 -3.59
C LYS A 19 16.32 1.54 -4.48
N GLU A 20 16.62 1.21 -5.74
CA GLU A 20 17.18 2.16 -6.71
C GLU A 20 16.28 3.38 -6.89
N LEU A 21 14.98 3.17 -7.09
CA LEU A 21 14.00 4.25 -7.27
C LEU A 21 13.87 5.13 -6.02
N LEU A 22 13.86 4.51 -4.83
CA LEU A 22 13.76 5.24 -3.57
C LEU A 22 15.00 6.07 -3.26
N MET A 23 16.20 5.54 -3.52
CA MET A 23 17.45 6.24 -3.28
C MET A 23 17.76 7.29 -4.36
N GLY A 24 17.35 7.04 -5.61
CA GLY A 24 17.48 7.97 -6.73
C GLY A 24 16.40 9.05 -6.69
N GLU A 25 15.27 8.81 -7.36
CA GLU A 25 14.19 9.78 -7.51
C GLU A 25 13.50 10.12 -6.18
N GLY A 26 13.43 9.16 -5.25
CA GLY A 26 12.85 9.35 -3.92
C GLY A 26 13.72 10.15 -2.94
N GLY A 27 15.00 10.38 -3.27
CA GLY A 27 15.95 11.14 -2.45
C GLY A 27 16.21 10.54 -1.06
N MET A 28 15.92 9.25 -0.87
CA MET A 28 16.13 8.58 0.41
C MET A 28 17.61 8.30 0.63
N LYS A 29 18.14 8.75 1.77
CA LYS A 29 19.56 8.54 2.12
C LYS A 29 19.91 7.08 2.39
N ARG A 30 18.95 6.27 2.83
CA ARG A 30 19.14 4.88 3.22
C ARG A 30 17.89 4.06 2.98
N VAL A 31 18.05 2.91 2.35
CA VAL A 31 17.06 1.85 2.18
C VAL A 31 17.77 0.52 2.40
N ASP A 32 17.35 -0.22 3.42
CA ASP A 32 17.91 -1.53 3.76
C ASP A 32 17.07 -2.65 3.14
N GLU A 33 17.73 -3.76 2.81
CA GLU A 33 17.09 -4.97 2.30
C GLU A 33 17.12 -6.04 3.39
N ASP A 34 15.96 -6.58 3.74
CA ASP A 34 15.85 -7.73 4.65
C ASP A 34 15.35 -8.94 3.87
N LYS A 35 16.20 -9.97 3.77
CA LYS A 35 15.92 -11.22 3.06
C LYS A 35 15.26 -12.28 3.94
N ASN A 36 15.24 -12.06 5.25
CA ASN A 36 14.76 -13.02 6.25
C ASN A 36 13.38 -12.66 6.79
N ARG A 37 12.96 -11.41 6.64
CA ARG A 37 11.62 -10.95 7.03
C ARG A 37 10.57 -11.51 6.09
N GLY A 38 9.66 -12.31 6.64
CA GLY A 38 8.46 -12.77 5.95
C GLY A 38 7.39 -11.69 5.85
N LEU A 39 6.33 -11.99 5.09
CA LEU A 39 5.18 -11.09 4.93
C LEU A 39 4.44 -10.92 6.26
N ASP A 40 4.19 -9.67 6.64
CA ASP A 40 3.35 -9.40 7.81
C ASP A 40 1.85 -9.59 7.53
N HIS A 41 1.04 -9.51 8.58
CA HIS A 41 -0.40 -9.71 8.55
C HIS A 41 -1.16 -8.79 7.58
N GLY A 42 -0.73 -7.53 7.44
CA GLY A 42 -1.40 -6.60 6.56
C GLY A 42 -1.10 -6.91 5.10
N ALA A 43 0.08 -7.46 4.81
CA ALA A 43 0.44 -7.90 3.47
C ALA A 43 -0.22 -9.25 3.10
N TRP A 44 -0.15 -10.28 3.95
CA TRP A 44 -0.59 -11.62 3.54
C TRP A 44 -2.11 -11.82 3.50
N VAL A 45 -2.90 -11.13 4.33
CA VAL A 45 -4.37 -11.25 4.31
C VAL A 45 -5.01 -10.85 2.96
N PRO A 46 -4.76 -9.64 2.40
CA PRO A 46 -5.31 -9.28 1.11
C PRO A 46 -4.75 -10.16 -0.02
N LEU A 47 -3.49 -10.61 0.10
CA LEU A 47 -2.89 -11.50 -0.89
C LEU A 47 -3.55 -12.88 -0.91
N MET A 48 -3.88 -13.46 0.25
CA MET A 48 -4.63 -14.72 0.31
C MET A 48 -6.02 -14.61 -0.36
N LEU A 49 -6.65 -13.44 -0.30
CA LEU A 49 -7.96 -13.21 -0.92
C LEU A 49 -7.87 -12.97 -2.44
N MET A 50 -6.81 -12.29 -2.89
CA MET A 50 -6.63 -11.92 -4.29
C MET A 50 -5.91 -13.00 -5.13
N TYR A 51 -4.94 -13.68 -4.53
CA TYR A 51 -4.04 -14.66 -5.16
C TYR A 51 -3.84 -15.88 -4.24
N PRO A 52 -4.89 -16.69 -4.03
CA PRO A 52 -4.85 -17.79 -3.05
C PRO A 52 -3.74 -18.82 -3.31
N GLU A 53 -3.34 -19.00 -4.57
CA GLU A 53 -2.31 -19.98 -4.98
C GLU A 53 -0.87 -19.57 -4.60
N ALA A 54 -0.64 -18.33 -4.15
CA ALA A 54 0.68 -17.83 -3.75
C ALA A 54 1.78 -17.99 -4.83
N ASP A 55 1.41 -18.02 -6.11
CA ASP A 55 2.31 -18.19 -7.25
C ASP A 55 2.99 -16.89 -7.71
N MET A 56 2.47 -15.76 -7.25
CA MET A 56 2.93 -14.41 -7.58
C MET A 56 4.14 -14.00 -6.74
N PRO A 57 5.28 -13.59 -7.34
CA PRO A 57 6.41 -13.08 -6.58
C PRO A 57 6.09 -11.77 -5.85
N VAL A 58 6.41 -11.69 -4.56
CA VAL A 58 6.11 -10.54 -3.70
C VAL A 58 7.39 -9.94 -3.12
N CYS A 59 7.46 -8.61 -3.13
CA CYS A 59 8.40 -7.82 -2.33
C CYS A 59 7.59 -6.97 -1.35
N GLN A 60 8.02 -6.91 -0.09
CA GLN A 60 7.39 -6.07 0.91
C GLN A 60 8.20 -4.77 1.11
N LEU A 61 7.50 -3.64 1.13
CA LEU A 61 8.06 -2.33 1.46
C LEU A 61 7.46 -1.83 2.79
N SER A 62 8.32 -1.49 3.74
CA SER A 62 7.92 -0.96 5.04
C SER A 62 7.51 0.51 4.97
N VAL A 63 6.48 0.89 5.73
CA VAL A 63 6.15 2.29 5.99
C VAL A 63 6.98 2.81 7.18
N GLN A 64 7.36 4.09 7.13
CA GLN A 64 8.11 4.79 8.18
C GLN A 64 7.15 5.62 9.04
N SER A 65 6.86 5.14 10.26
CA SER A 65 5.87 5.76 11.17
C SER A 65 6.26 7.15 11.67
N SER A 66 7.56 7.45 11.74
CA SER A 66 8.08 8.76 12.15
C SER A 66 8.09 9.81 11.04
N GLN A 67 7.74 9.43 9.80
CA GLN A 67 7.82 10.30 8.63
C GLN A 67 6.47 10.92 8.26
N SER A 68 6.52 12.06 7.57
CA SER A 68 5.33 12.83 7.20
C SER A 68 4.54 12.20 6.04
N GLY A 69 3.27 12.60 5.88
CA GLY A 69 2.46 12.21 4.72
C GLY A 69 3.10 12.62 3.39
N THR A 70 3.75 13.78 3.33
CA THR A 70 4.50 14.25 2.15
C THR A 70 5.67 13.33 1.80
N TYR A 71 6.38 12.81 2.80
CA TYR A 71 7.45 11.83 2.59
C TYR A 71 6.90 10.56 1.91
N HIS A 72 5.80 10.01 2.43
CA HIS A 72 5.16 8.81 1.87
C HIS A 72 4.55 9.05 0.48
N TYR A 73 4.03 10.27 0.24
CA TYR A 73 3.56 10.67 -1.08
C TYR A 73 4.68 10.71 -2.11
N ASN A 74 5.82 11.33 -1.77
CA ASN A 74 6.99 11.40 -2.65
C ASN A 74 7.60 10.02 -2.90
N MET A 75 7.61 9.15 -1.88
CA MET A 75 7.95 7.73 -2.04
C MET A 75 7.01 7.03 -3.05
N GLY A 76 5.70 7.25 -2.95
CA GLY A 76 4.74 6.71 -3.93
C GLY A 76 5.01 7.23 -5.35
N LYS A 77 5.41 8.50 -5.48
CA LYS A 77 5.77 9.10 -6.78
C LYS A 77 7.01 8.46 -7.41
N SER A 78 8.08 8.22 -6.64
CA SER A 78 9.29 7.60 -7.19
C SER A 78 9.07 6.14 -7.60
N LEU A 79 8.04 5.48 -7.07
CA LEU A 79 7.66 4.12 -7.46
C LEU A 79 6.73 4.06 -8.69
N ALA A 80 6.33 5.21 -9.24
CA ALA A 80 5.44 5.26 -10.42
C ALA A 80 5.95 4.47 -11.65
N PRO A 81 7.27 4.43 -11.97
CA PRO A 81 7.78 3.66 -13.11
C PRO A 81 7.49 2.15 -13.02
N LEU A 82 7.40 1.58 -11.82
CA LEU A 82 7.15 0.14 -11.61
C LEU A 82 5.85 -0.34 -12.28
N LYS A 83 4.88 0.55 -12.39
CA LYS A 83 3.60 0.23 -13.05
C LYS A 83 3.79 -0.11 -14.53
N ASP A 84 4.69 0.61 -15.22
CA ASP A 84 4.99 0.37 -16.63
C ASP A 84 5.91 -0.85 -16.79
N GLU A 85 6.64 -1.22 -15.73
CA GLU A 85 7.42 -2.46 -15.61
C GLU A 85 6.55 -3.70 -15.28
N GLY A 86 5.22 -3.55 -15.22
CA GLY A 86 4.28 -4.64 -15.00
C GLY A 86 4.11 -5.05 -13.53
N VAL A 87 4.56 -4.21 -12.59
CA VAL A 87 4.44 -4.43 -11.15
C VAL A 87 3.08 -3.96 -10.65
N LEU A 88 2.45 -4.77 -9.81
CA LEU A 88 1.27 -4.38 -9.04
C LEU A 88 1.71 -3.86 -7.66
N ILE A 89 1.44 -2.59 -7.36
CA ILE A 89 1.64 -2.03 -6.01
C ILE A 89 0.34 -2.16 -5.24
N ILE A 90 0.38 -2.67 -4.01
CA ILE A 90 -0.78 -2.81 -3.12
C ILE A 90 -0.50 -2.09 -1.81
N GLY A 91 -1.33 -1.09 -1.51
CA GLY A 91 -1.43 -0.47 -0.19
C GLY A 91 -2.49 -1.17 0.65
N SER A 92 -2.08 -1.83 1.73
CA SER A 92 -2.98 -2.48 2.68
C SER A 92 -2.96 -1.74 4.01
N GLY A 93 -4.11 -1.24 4.45
CA GLY A 93 -4.26 -0.49 5.69
C GLY A 93 -5.67 0.05 5.86
N SER A 94 -5.87 0.88 6.88
CA SER A 94 -7.15 1.56 7.13
C SER A 94 -6.97 3.08 7.11
N ALA A 95 -7.88 3.78 6.43
CA ALA A 95 -7.91 5.24 6.40
C ALA A 95 -8.21 5.85 7.79
N THR A 96 -8.95 5.12 8.63
CA THR A 96 -9.23 5.48 10.01
C THR A 96 -8.77 4.37 10.95
N HIS A 97 -7.95 4.70 11.94
CA HIS A 97 -7.47 3.72 12.92
C HIS A 97 -7.58 4.29 14.35
N ASN A 98 -8.81 4.35 14.86
CA ASN A 98 -9.08 4.76 16.24
C ASN A 98 -9.71 3.61 17.04
N LEU A 99 -8.84 2.69 17.49
CA LEU A 99 -9.23 1.53 18.31
C LEU A 99 -9.87 1.91 19.65
N ARG A 100 -9.68 3.15 20.13
CA ARG A 100 -10.30 3.66 21.36
C ARG A 100 -11.79 4.00 21.20
N LYS A 101 -12.28 4.19 19.97
CA LYS A 101 -13.69 4.45 19.66
C LYS A 101 -14.39 3.25 19.02
N LEU A 102 -13.71 2.11 18.94
CA LEU A 102 -14.30 0.86 18.52
C LEU A 102 -15.19 0.35 19.64
N ASP A 103 -16.50 0.52 19.47
CA ASP A 103 -17.49 -0.10 20.32
C ASP A 103 -17.80 -1.49 19.77
N PHE A 104 -17.23 -2.52 20.42
CA PHE A 104 -17.44 -3.91 20.06
C PHE A 104 -18.90 -4.38 20.29
N ASN A 105 -19.75 -3.55 20.92
CA ASN A 105 -21.18 -3.82 21.10
C ASN A 105 -22.05 -3.33 19.92
N ILE A 106 -21.48 -2.59 18.96
CA ILE A 106 -22.20 -2.22 17.73
C ILE A 106 -22.27 -3.45 16.82
N THR A 107 -23.40 -4.16 16.89
CA THR A 107 -23.67 -5.37 16.10
C THR A 107 -24.14 -5.09 14.67
N ASN A 108 -24.54 -3.85 14.37
CA ASN A 108 -25.12 -3.46 13.06
C ASN A 108 -24.11 -2.87 12.06
N GLY A 109 -22.81 -2.88 12.35
CA GLY A 109 -21.79 -2.41 11.40
C GLY A 109 -21.85 -0.91 11.07
N SER A 110 -22.61 -0.12 11.83
CA SER A 110 -22.74 1.31 11.60
C SER A 110 -21.44 2.04 11.93
N ALA A 111 -20.74 2.55 10.92
CA ALA A 111 -19.59 3.41 11.09
C ALA A 111 -19.99 4.69 11.86
N VAL A 112 -19.13 5.12 12.79
CA VAL A 112 -19.33 6.40 13.50
C VAL A 112 -19.37 7.55 12.48
N PRO A 113 -20.29 8.53 12.60
CA PRO A 113 -20.53 9.53 11.55
C PRO A 113 -19.30 10.29 11.08
N TRP A 114 -18.37 10.61 12.00
CA TRP A 114 -17.12 11.30 11.65
C TRP A 114 -16.20 10.43 10.79
N ALA A 115 -16.15 9.12 11.01
CA ALA A 115 -15.33 8.21 10.23
C ALA A 115 -15.91 8.03 8.83
N LEU A 116 -17.24 7.95 8.71
CA LEU A 116 -17.94 7.92 7.42
C LEU A 116 -17.73 9.22 6.63
N ALA A 117 -17.82 10.37 7.30
CA ALA A 117 -17.56 11.67 6.68
C ALA A 117 -16.11 11.77 6.16
N PHE A 118 -15.15 11.28 6.93
CA PHE A 118 -13.75 11.23 6.51
C PHE A 118 -13.54 10.28 5.33
N ASP A 119 -14.14 9.09 5.35
CA ASP A 119 -14.07 8.12 4.24
C ASP A 119 -14.64 8.71 2.93
N HIS A 120 -15.80 9.36 3.01
CA HIS A 120 -16.41 10.05 1.86
C HIS A 120 -15.51 11.17 1.34
N TRP A 121 -15.02 12.04 2.23
CA TRP A 121 -14.10 13.12 1.85
C TRP A 121 -12.83 12.59 1.19
N LEU A 122 -12.27 11.49 1.71
CA LEU A 122 -11.06 10.86 1.16
C LEU A 122 -11.34 10.29 -0.23
N ARG A 123 -12.42 9.51 -0.38
CA ARG A 123 -12.86 8.98 -1.67
C ARG A 123 -13.03 10.08 -2.70
N ASP A 124 -13.76 11.14 -2.37
CA ASP A 124 -14.05 12.23 -3.28
C ASP A 124 -12.79 12.99 -3.67
N SER A 125 -11.90 13.26 -2.71
CA SER A 125 -10.62 13.92 -2.97
C SER A 125 -9.74 13.10 -3.94
N LEU A 126 -9.74 11.78 -3.81
CA LEU A 126 -9.00 10.88 -4.70
C LEU A 126 -9.60 10.83 -6.11
N LEU A 127 -10.92 10.80 -6.22
CA LEU A 127 -11.63 10.77 -7.51
C LEU A 127 -11.54 12.12 -8.24
N GLN A 128 -11.66 13.24 -7.52
CA GLN A 128 -11.56 14.58 -8.09
C GLN A 128 -10.12 14.93 -8.46
N GLY A 129 -9.13 14.54 -7.66
CA GLY A 129 -7.71 14.65 -8.00
C GLY A 129 -7.34 13.91 -9.29
N ARG A 130 -8.09 12.85 -9.63
CA ARG A 130 -7.96 12.08 -10.87
C ARG A 130 -8.54 12.80 -12.09
N ALA A 131 -9.54 13.67 -11.91
CA ALA A 131 -10.18 14.44 -12.98
C ALA A 131 -9.51 15.81 -13.24
N ALA A 132 -8.91 16.41 -12.21
CA ALA A 132 -8.46 17.81 -12.27
C ALA A 132 -6.93 18.01 -12.37
N GLY A 133 -6.10 16.97 -12.20
CA GLY A 133 -4.64 17.13 -12.23
C GLY A 133 -4.06 18.12 -11.20
N LYS A 134 -4.84 18.56 -10.20
CA LYS A 134 -4.45 19.53 -9.17
C LYS A 134 -4.39 18.85 -7.80
N GLN A 135 -3.19 18.90 -7.20
CA GLN A 135 -2.73 18.09 -6.06
C GLN A 135 -2.57 18.91 -4.75
N GLU A 136 -3.36 19.96 -4.54
CA GLU A 136 -3.13 20.87 -3.41
C GLU A 136 -3.77 20.39 -2.07
N SER A 137 -4.87 19.62 -2.09
CA SER A 137 -5.65 19.34 -0.87
C SER A 137 -5.19 18.16 -0.01
N ILE A 138 -4.39 17.24 -0.54
CA ILE A 138 -3.94 16.01 0.17
C ILE A 138 -2.71 16.29 1.09
N ARG A 139 -2.34 17.56 1.29
CA ARG A 139 -1.11 17.95 2.01
C ARG A 139 -1.12 17.68 3.52
N GLN A 140 -2.24 17.30 4.14
CA GLN A 140 -2.31 17.18 5.61
C GLN A 140 -2.67 15.81 6.17
N THR A 141 -3.15 14.82 5.41
CA THR A 141 -3.49 13.53 6.04
C THR A 141 -3.51 12.38 5.04
N ALA A 142 -2.62 11.40 5.27
CA ALA A 142 -2.56 10.08 4.63
C ALA A 142 -2.44 10.05 3.08
N GLY A 143 -1.21 9.82 2.62
CA GLY A 143 -0.89 9.55 1.21
C GLY A 143 -1.51 8.24 0.74
N SER A 144 -2.30 8.30 -0.33
CA SER A 144 -2.85 7.13 -1.01
C SER A 144 -1.86 6.57 -2.04
N CYS A 145 -1.63 5.26 -2.00
CA CYS A 145 -1.10 4.53 -3.15
C CYS A 145 -2.29 4.05 -4.01
N LEU A 146 -2.36 4.50 -5.27
CA LEU A 146 -3.45 4.18 -6.19
C LEU A 146 -3.17 2.87 -6.92
N VAL A 147 -4.02 1.86 -6.70
CA VAL A 147 -4.09 0.65 -7.54
C VAL A 147 -5.09 0.90 -8.67
N ARG A 148 -4.65 0.84 -9.94
CA ARG A 148 -5.57 0.79 -11.09
C ARG A 148 -6.05 -0.65 -11.30
N PRO A 149 -7.31 -0.90 -11.74
CA PRO A 149 -7.63 -2.15 -12.40
C PRO A 149 -7.01 -2.10 -13.79
N ALA A 150 -5.79 -2.62 -13.93
CA ALA A 150 -5.24 -2.92 -15.25
C ALA A 150 -5.94 -4.17 -15.80
N ARG A 151 -6.17 -4.26 -17.11
CA ARG A 151 -6.53 -5.54 -17.74
C ARG A 151 -5.42 -6.55 -17.41
N PHE A 152 -5.76 -7.50 -16.54
CA PHE A 152 -4.82 -8.44 -15.93
C PHE A 152 -4.45 -9.52 -16.95
N ASN A 153 -3.20 -9.48 -17.43
CA ASN A 153 -2.62 -10.54 -18.23
C ASN A 153 -1.61 -11.32 -17.37
N GLN A 154 -1.92 -12.58 -17.04
CA GLN A 154 -1.35 -13.34 -15.91
C GLN A 154 0.10 -13.83 -16.09
N ARG A 155 0.78 -13.61 -17.23
CA ARG A 155 1.93 -14.47 -17.58
C ARG A 155 3.31 -14.10 -16.99
N LYS A 156 3.55 -12.89 -16.48
CA LYS A 156 4.80 -12.48 -15.79
C LYS A 156 4.58 -11.19 -15.00
N ARG A 157 4.19 -11.25 -13.73
CA ARG A 157 3.98 -10.03 -12.92
C ARG A 157 4.53 -10.23 -11.51
N GLN A 158 5.19 -9.20 -10.98
CA GLN A 158 5.67 -9.13 -9.60
C GLN A 158 4.78 -8.17 -8.82
N LEU A 159 4.78 -8.29 -7.50
CA LEU A 159 3.89 -7.54 -6.61
C LEU A 159 4.69 -6.84 -5.52
N CYS A 160 4.44 -5.55 -5.32
CA CYS A 160 4.98 -4.77 -4.21
C CYS A 160 3.88 -4.52 -3.19
N ALA A 161 4.00 -5.11 -2.00
CA ALA A 161 3.05 -4.91 -0.91
C ALA A 161 3.62 -3.89 0.09
N THR A 162 2.87 -2.82 0.38
CA THR A 162 3.25 -1.82 1.39
C THR A 162 2.39 -2.00 2.64
N MET A 163 3.02 -2.08 3.82
CA MET A 163 2.32 -2.23 5.10
C MET A 163 2.91 -1.32 6.20
N SER A 164 2.06 -0.94 7.15
CA SER A 164 2.21 0.11 8.18
C SER A 164 3.45 0.05 9.07
#